data_AF-A0A8J4U729-F1
#
_entry.id   AF-A0A8J4U729-F1
#
_cell.length_a   1.000
_cell.length_b   1.000
_cell.length_c   1.000
_cell.angle_alpha   90.00
_cell.angle_beta   90.00
_cell.angle_gamma   90.00
#
_symmetry.space_group_name_H-M   'P 1'
#
loop_
_entity.id
_entity.type
_entity.pdbx_description
1 polymer ?
#
loop_
_entity_poly.entity_id
_entity_poly.type
_entity_poly.pdbx_seq_one_letter_code
_entity_poly.pdbx_strand_id
1 'polypeptide(L)'
;MAKISPCFKGTFVFFNSLFAIFGIVIIVLGLLVQEYAKEPNGRNGVIGMYVVGSLTFCFAVLGAYGAHKESKFALIMFFILMCLATAGTLHTAISLAIARPKINSIFRERFNTISFFTKDQEHVLNAFQERFHCCGLFNGYRDWQDEVPDSCNCVNPNADDTCEMIPESSQSVWSQPCGLIFIEYVLVIMIAVCFSLAALA
;
A
#
# COMPACT_ATOMS: atom_id res chain seq x y z
N MET A 1 0.94 -15.85 -37.08
CA MET A 1 0.78 -15.66 -35.62
C MET A 1 2.10 -16.07 -34.98
N ALA A 2 2.80 -15.14 -34.32
CA ALA A 2 4.08 -15.44 -33.68
C ALA A 2 3.87 -16.49 -32.58
N LYS A 3 4.71 -17.53 -32.56
CA LYS A 3 4.65 -18.59 -31.54
C LYS A 3 5.21 -18.00 -30.25
N ILE A 4 4.32 -17.64 -29.31
CA ILE A 4 4.70 -17.10 -28.00
C ILE A 4 5.63 -18.11 -27.30
N SER A 5 6.74 -17.63 -26.74
CA SER A 5 7.68 -18.51 -26.06
C SER A 5 7.00 -19.15 -24.83
N PRO A 6 7.14 -20.47 -24.61
CA PRO A 6 6.53 -21.15 -23.47
C PRO A 6 6.89 -20.52 -22.12
N CYS A 7 8.09 -19.94 -22.03
CA CYS A 7 8.58 -19.22 -20.86
C CYS A 7 7.69 -18.02 -20.51
N PHE A 8 7.33 -17.20 -21.50
CA PHE A 8 6.53 -15.99 -21.29
C PHE A 8 5.12 -16.31 -20.78
N LYS A 9 4.47 -17.32 -21.38
CA LYS A 9 3.18 -17.84 -20.93
C LYS A 9 3.26 -18.38 -19.50
N GLY A 10 4.31 -19.15 -19.19
CA GLY A 10 4.54 -19.69 -17.85
C GLY A 10 4.69 -18.59 -16.79
N THR A 11 5.52 -17.59 -17.07
CA THR A 11 5.75 -16.44 -16.17
C THR A 11 4.48 -15.65 -15.92
N PHE A 12 3.71 -15.35 -16.97
CA PHE A 12 2.45 -14.61 -16.83
C PHE A 12 1.40 -15.38 -16.01
N VAL A 13 1.25 -16.69 -16.24
CA VAL A 13 0.34 -17.54 -15.45
C VAL A 13 0.81 -17.63 -14.00
N PHE A 14 2.11 -17.75 -13.77
CA PHE A 14 2.69 -17.82 -12.41
C PHE A 14 2.37 -16.56 -11.61
N PHE A 15 2.66 -15.36 -12.15
CA PHE A 15 2.36 -14.11 -11.45
C PHE A 15 0.87 -13.90 -11.22
N ASN A 16 0.02 -14.17 -12.22
CA ASN A 16 -1.44 -14.10 -12.02
C ASN A 16 -1.92 -15.12 -10.96
N SER A 17 -1.33 -16.31 -10.88
CA SER A 17 -1.67 -17.29 -9.84
C SER A 17 -1.30 -16.78 -8.44
N LEU A 18 -0.14 -16.12 -8.29
CA LEU A 18 0.23 -15.48 -7.03
C LEU A 18 -0.78 -14.38 -6.65
N PHE A 19 -1.19 -13.53 -7.60
CA PHE A 19 -2.20 -12.50 -7.32
C PHE A 19 -3.57 -13.09 -6.94
N ALA A 20 -3.97 -14.22 -7.54
CA ALA A 20 -5.18 -14.92 -7.12
C ALA A 20 -5.08 -15.39 -5.66
N ILE A 21 -3.94 -15.96 -5.26
CA ILE A 21 -3.70 -16.37 -3.87
C ILE A 21 -3.74 -15.15 -2.93
N PHE A 22 -3.07 -14.05 -3.29
CA PHE A 22 -3.13 -12.81 -2.51
C PHE A 22 -4.58 -12.29 -2.36
N GLY A 23 -5.38 -12.31 -3.43
CA GLY A 23 -6.79 -11.94 -3.39
C GLY A 23 -7.60 -12.79 -2.40
N ILE A 24 -7.39 -14.12 -2.40
CA ILE A 24 -8.02 -15.04 -1.44
C ILE A 24 -7.58 -14.72 0.00
N VAL A 25 -6.28 -14.51 0.22
CA VAL A 25 -5.75 -14.15 1.55
C VAL A 25 -6.40 -12.87 2.07
N ILE A 26 -6.55 -11.84 1.24
CA ILE A 26 -7.21 -10.57 1.62
C ILE A 26 -8.68 -10.83 2.02
N ILE A 27 -9.41 -11.65 1.26
CA ILE A 27 -10.81 -12.01 1.58
C ILE A 27 -10.89 -12.74 2.91
N VAL A 28 -10.01 -13.73 3.15
CA VAL A 28 -9.96 -14.48 4.41
C VAL A 28 -9.60 -13.57 5.58
N LEU A 29 -8.65 -12.65 5.42
CA LEU A 29 -8.34 -11.64 6.43
C LEU A 29 -9.55 -10.75 6.72
N GLY A 30 -10.31 -10.35 5.68
CA GLY A 30 -11.56 -9.62 5.85
C GLY A 30 -12.59 -10.36 6.71
N LEU A 31 -12.74 -11.68 6.48
CA LEU A 31 -13.60 -12.55 7.32
C LEU A 31 -13.13 -12.61 8.77
N LEU A 32 -11.83 -12.82 8.99
CA LEU A 32 -11.27 -12.86 10.33
C LEU A 32 -11.48 -11.52 11.05
N VAL A 33 -11.14 -10.41 10.42
CA VAL A 33 -11.33 -9.07 10.99
C VAL A 33 -12.81 -8.84 11.31
N GLN A 34 -13.73 -9.29 10.47
CA GLN A 34 -15.17 -9.17 10.72
C GLN A 34 -15.63 -9.95 11.96
N GLU A 35 -15.04 -11.11 12.24
CA GLU A 35 -15.37 -11.92 13.43
C GLU A 35 -14.75 -11.35 14.72
N TYR A 36 -13.52 -10.85 14.65
CA TYR A 36 -12.80 -10.34 15.82
C TYR A 36 -13.15 -8.88 16.16
N ALA A 37 -13.40 -8.03 15.17
CA ALA A 37 -13.74 -6.63 15.38
C ALA A 37 -15.26 -6.50 15.64
N LYS A 38 -15.67 -6.63 16.91
CA LYS A 38 -17.04 -6.32 17.38
C LYS A 38 -17.38 -4.82 17.36
N GLU A 39 -16.63 -4.01 16.61
CA GLU A 39 -16.73 -2.54 16.59
C GLU A 39 -17.48 -2.05 15.32
N PRO A 40 -18.52 -1.22 15.45
CA PRO A 40 -19.33 -0.76 14.32
C PRO A 40 -18.55 0.12 13.32
N ASN A 41 -17.44 0.73 13.74
CA ASN A 41 -16.62 1.63 12.91
C ASN A 41 -15.66 0.90 11.95
N GLY A 42 -15.44 -0.41 12.11
CA GLY A 42 -14.56 -1.20 11.22
C GLY A 42 -15.23 -1.66 9.92
N ARG A 43 -16.56 -1.49 9.79
CA ARG A 43 -17.35 -2.08 8.70
C ARG A 43 -16.92 -1.60 7.30
N ASN A 44 -16.55 -0.32 7.17
CA ASN A 44 -16.10 0.21 5.89
C ASN A 44 -14.74 -0.37 5.47
N GLY A 45 -13.84 -0.63 6.42
CA GLY A 45 -12.55 -1.26 6.16
C GLY A 45 -12.71 -2.70 5.69
N VAL A 46 -13.57 -3.47 6.37
CA VAL A 46 -13.90 -4.86 6.01
C VAL A 46 -14.54 -4.94 4.62
N ILE A 47 -15.52 -4.07 4.32
CA ILE A 47 -16.11 -4.00 2.97
C ILE A 47 -15.04 -3.69 1.92
N GLY A 48 -14.13 -2.75 2.22
CA GLY A 48 -12.98 -2.44 1.38
C GLY A 48 -12.11 -3.66 1.08
N MET A 49 -11.77 -4.46 2.11
CA MET A 49 -11.00 -5.69 1.94
C MET A 49 -11.70 -6.68 1.02
N TYR A 50 -13.02 -6.87 1.15
CA TYR A 50 -13.76 -7.76 0.25
C TYR A 50 -13.76 -7.28 -1.20
N VAL A 51 -13.99 -5.98 -1.42
CA VAL A 51 -14.00 -5.40 -2.77
C VAL A 51 -12.62 -5.54 -3.41
N VAL A 52 -11.56 -5.14 -2.71
CA VAL A 52 -10.19 -5.22 -3.21
C VAL A 52 -9.80 -6.67 -3.47
N GLY A 53 -9.98 -7.56 -2.51
CA GLY A 53 -9.63 -8.97 -2.65
C GLY A 53 -10.38 -9.67 -3.79
N SER A 54 -11.68 -9.39 -3.94
CA SER A 54 -12.50 -9.97 -5.01
C SER A 54 -12.08 -9.47 -6.39
N LEU A 55 -11.82 -8.16 -6.54
CA LEU A 55 -11.35 -7.60 -7.81
C LEU A 55 -9.98 -8.17 -8.20
N THR A 56 -9.04 -8.24 -7.25
CA THR A 56 -7.71 -8.83 -7.46
C THR A 56 -7.83 -10.29 -7.90
N PHE A 57 -8.66 -11.09 -7.22
CA PHE A 57 -8.90 -12.49 -7.59
C PHE A 57 -9.51 -12.63 -8.99
N CYS A 58 -10.55 -11.86 -9.31
CA CYS A 58 -11.20 -11.90 -10.62
C CYS A 58 -10.25 -11.54 -11.76
N PHE A 59 -9.45 -10.47 -11.61
CA PHE A 59 -8.48 -10.05 -12.62
C PHE A 59 -7.37 -11.07 -12.80
N ALA A 60 -6.88 -11.64 -11.70
CA ALA A 60 -5.88 -12.70 -11.72
C ALA A 60 -6.37 -13.96 -12.44
N VAL A 61 -7.59 -14.43 -12.14
CA VAL A 61 -8.20 -15.58 -12.82
C VAL A 61 -8.41 -15.30 -14.30
N LEU A 62 -8.85 -14.09 -14.65
CA LEU A 62 -9.05 -13.67 -16.05
C LEU A 62 -7.73 -13.67 -16.83
N GLY A 63 -6.64 -13.16 -16.24
CA GLY A 63 -5.30 -13.21 -16.82
C GLY A 63 -4.81 -14.66 -17.01
N ALA A 64 -4.84 -15.46 -15.94
CA ALA A 64 -4.41 -16.86 -16.00
C ALA A 64 -5.24 -17.69 -17.01
N TYR A 65 -6.57 -17.51 -17.02
CA TYR A 65 -7.48 -18.16 -17.96
C TYR A 65 -7.21 -17.74 -19.41
N GLY A 66 -7.05 -16.43 -19.64
CA GLY A 66 -6.76 -15.89 -20.97
C GLY A 66 -5.49 -16.47 -21.56
N ALA A 67 -4.44 -16.59 -20.76
CA ALA A 67 -3.19 -17.22 -21.17
C ALA A 67 -3.34 -18.73 -21.36
N HIS A 68 -3.97 -19.45 -20.44
CA HIS A 68 -4.13 -20.91 -20.54
C HIS A 68 -4.94 -21.32 -21.78
N LYS A 69 -6.08 -20.66 -22.01
CA LYS A 69 -6.97 -20.94 -23.15
C LYS A 69 -6.54 -20.26 -24.45
N GLU A 70 -5.44 -19.49 -24.43
CA GLU A 70 -4.97 -18.69 -25.57
C GLU A 70 -6.09 -17.83 -26.18
N SER A 71 -7.00 -17.38 -25.30
CA SER A 71 -8.16 -16.60 -25.69
C SER A 71 -7.73 -15.15 -25.88
N LYS A 72 -7.59 -14.76 -27.15
CA LYS A 72 -7.24 -13.38 -27.52
C LYS A 72 -8.17 -12.36 -26.90
N PHE A 73 -9.47 -12.65 -26.85
CA PHE A 73 -10.45 -11.73 -26.28
C PHE A 73 -10.23 -11.51 -24.78
N ALA A 74 -9.97 -12.58 -24.01
CA ALA A 74 -9.71 -12.47 -22.58
C ALA A 74 -8.40 -11.72 -22.30
N LEU A 75 -7.36 -11.96 -23.11
CA LEU A 75 -6.06 -11.30 -22.98
C LEU A 75 -6.13 -9.81 -23.34
N ILE A 76 -6.87 -9.45 -24.41
CA ILE A 76 -7.12 -8.04 -24.79
C ILE A 76 -7.90 -7.31 -23.69
N MET A 77 -8.94 -7.95 -23.13
CA MET A 77 -9.70 -7.36 -22.02
C MET A 77 -8.80 -7.14 -20.79
N PHE A 78 -7.95 -8.12 -20.45
CA PHE A 78 -6.96 -7.97 -19.38
C PHE A 78 -6.01 -6.80 -19.64
N PHE A 79 -5.47 -6.71 -20.86
CA PHE A 79 -4.58 -5.63 -21.26
C PHE A 79 -5.23 -4.25 -21.08
N ILE A 80 -6.47 -4.07 -21.58
CA ILE A 80 -7.21 -2.82 -21.43
C ILE A 80 -7.40 -2.47 -19.95
N LEU A 81 -7.77 -3.44 -19.12
CA LEU A 81 -7.92 -3.24 -17.68
C LEU A 81 -6.60 -2.81 -17.01
N MET A 82 -5.48 -3.42 -17.37
CA MET A 82 -4.17 -3.04 -16.84
C MET A 82 -3.73 -1.64 -17.29
N CYS A 83 -4.03 -1.25 -18.55
CA CYS A 83 -3.79 0.12 -19.02
C CYS A 83 -4.62 1.14 -18.23
N LEU A 84 -5.91 0.88 -18.01
CA LEU A 84 -6.79 1.75 -17.21
C LEU A 84 -6.32 1.83 -15.76
N ALA A 85 -5.93 0.71 -15.15
CA ALA A 85 -5.38 0.68 -13.80
C ALA A 85 -4.09 1.50 -13.71
N THR A 86 -3.19 1.36 -14.67
CA THR A 86 -1.94 2.15 -14.73
C THR A 86 -2.23 3.65 -14.85
N ALA A 87 -3.14 4.05 -15.74
CA ALA A 87 -3.52 5.45 -15.89
C ALA A 87 -4.17 6.02 -14.61
N GLY A 88 -5.04 5.26 -13.96
CA GLY A 88 -5.67 5.62 -12.70
C GLY A 88 -4.65 5.78 -11.57
N THR A 89 -3.75 4.81 -11.39
CA THR A 89 -2.69 4.87 -10.36
C THR A 89 -1.74 6.03 -10.59
N LEU A 90 -1.37 6.32 -11.85
CA LEU A 90 -0.56 7.50 -12.18
C LEU A 90 -1.28 8.80 -11.81
N HIS A 91 -2.57 8.93 -12.14
CA HIS A 91 -3.36 10.09 -11.75
C HIS A 91 -3.41 10.25 -10.22
N THR A 92 -3.59 9.16 -9.47
CA THR A 92 -3.55 9.20 -8.00
C THR A 92 -2.19 9.56 -7.44
N ALA A 93 -1.09 9.04 -8.04
CA ALA A 93 0.27 9.34 -7.61
C ALA A 93 0.61 10.83 -7.82
N ILE A 94 0.26 11.38 -8.99
CA ILE A 94 0.43 12.81 -9.27
C ILE A 94 -0.43 13.66 -8.33
N SER A 95 -1.69 13.28 -8.12
CA SER A 95 -2.59 13.98 -7.21
C SER A 95 -2.06 13.97 -5.77
N LEU A 96 -1.53 12.84 -5.31
CA LEU A 96 -0.91 12.70 -4.00
C LEU A 96 0.35 13.56 -3.89
N ALA A 97 1.21 13.55 -4.90
CA ALA A 97 2.43 14.35 -4.94
C ALA A 97 2.15 15.86 -4.84
N ILE A 98 1.14 16.35 -5.58
CA ILE A 98 0.72 17.76 -5.52
C ILE A 98 0.06 18.10 -4.18
N ALA A 99 -0.82 17.21 -3.69
CA ALA A 99 -1.63 17.47 -2.52
C ALA A 99 -0.96 17.11 -1.20
N ARG A 100 0.28 16.61 -1.20
CA ARG A 100 1.02 16.19 0.02
C ARG A 100 0.80 17.10 1.23
N PRO A 101 1.06 18.43 1.19
CA PRO A 101 0.89 19.26 2.38
C PRO A 101 -0.55 19.29 2.91
N LYS A 102 -1.54 19.19 2.03
CA LYS A 102 -2.98 19.16 2.38
C LYS A 102 -3.46 17.77 2.80
N ILE A 103 -2.92 16.72 2.20
CA ILE A 103 -3.22 15.34 2.56
C ILE A 103 -2.72 15.06 3.97
N ASN A 104 -1.54 15.57 4.34
CA ASN A 104 -0.99 15.43 5.68
C ASN A 104 -1.91 15.99 6.76
N SER A 105 -2.53 17.15 6.51
CA SER A 105 -3.49 17.72 7.47
C SER A 105 -4.80 16.92 7.54
N ILE A 106 -5.30 16.41 6.41
CA ILE A 106 -6.51 15.58 6.38
C ILE A 106 -6.29 14.23 7.08
N PHE A 107 -5.15 13.58 6.84
CA PHE A 107 -4.80 12.34 7.55
C PHE A 107 -4.69 12.59 9.05
N ARG A 108 -4.08 13.71 9.45
CA ARG A 108 -4.02 14.08 10.88
C ARG A 108 -5.40 14.22 11.51
N GLU A 109 -6.30 14.93 10.84
CA GLU A 109 -7.66 15.17 11.34
C GLU A 109 -8.50 13.87 11.40
N ARG A 110 -8.39 13.01 10.39
CA ARG A 110 -9.18 11.76 10.33
C ARG A 110 -8.65 10.63 11.21
N PHE A 111 -7.34 10.58 11.44
CA PHE A 111 -6.69 9.45 12.12
C PHE A 111 -6.15 9.81 13.50
N ASN A 112 -6.51 10.98 14.04
CA ASN A 112 -6.19 11.41 15.41
C ASN A 112 -6.67 10.43 16.50
N THR A 113 -7.53 9.46 16.17
CA THR A 113 -8.07 8.47 17.11
C THR A 113 -7.44 7.07 17.00
N ILE A 114 -6.52 6.82 16.05
CA ILE A 114 -5.82 5.53 15.94
C ILE A 114 -4.52 5.59 16.75
N SER A 115 -4.63 5.54 18.07
CA SER A 115 -3.48 5.73 18.98
C SER A 115 -3.03 4.45 19.71
N PHE A 116 -3.34 3.26 19.18
CA PHE A 116 -2.94 2.00 19.79
C PHE A 116 -2.25 1.08 18.79
N PHE A 117 -0.91 1.14 18.75
CA PHE A 117 -0.11 0.08 18.19
C PHE A 117 0.01 -1.05 19.23
N THR A 118 -0.24 -2.29 18.80
CA THR A 118 0.18 -3.46 19.58
C THR A 118 1.71 -3.55 19.61
N LYS A 119 2.29 -4.27 20.58
CA LYS A 119 3.76 -4.43 20.67
C LYS A 119 4.39 -4.95 19.37
N ASP A 120 3.70 -5.84 18.67
CA ASP A 120 4.16 -6.37 17.38
C ASP A 120 4.12 -5.30 16.29
N GLN A 121 3.08 -4.47 16.27
CA GLN A 121 2.97 -3.34 15.33
C GLN A 121 4.01 -2.26 15.61
N GLU A 122 4.28 -1.97 16.88
CA GLU A 122 5.33 -1.05 17.29
C GLU A 122 6.72 -1.51 16.83
N HIS A 123 7.06 -2.79 17.00
CA HIS A 123 8.34 -3.31 16.51
C HIS A 123 8.49 -3.14 14.99
N VAL A 124 7.44 -3.47 14.22
CA VAL A 124 7.46 -3.33 12.75
C VAL A 124 7.57 -1.86 12.36
N LEU A 125 6.81 -0.98 13.02
CA LEU A 125 6.84 0.46 12.76
C LEU A 125 8.20 1.06 13.11
N ASN A 126 8.81 0.66 14.22
CA ASN A 126 10.15 1.11 14.62
C ASN A 126 11.23 0.73 13.60
N ALA A 127 11.22 -0.50 13.11
CA ALA A 127 12.13 -0.92 12.05
C ALA A 127 11.92 -0.13 10.74
N PHE A 128 10.66 0.21 10.43
CA PHE A 128 10.33 1.03 9.27
C PHE A 128 10.79 2.49 9.44
N GLN A 129 10.57 3.08 10.61
CA GLN A 129 10.99 4.44 10.96
C GLN A 129 12.50 4.63 10.82
N GLU A 130 13.29 3.68 11.35
CA GLU A 130 14.75 3.71 11.25
C GLU A 130 15.21 3.59 9.78
N ARG A 131 14.53 2.75 8.99
CA ARG A 131 14.90 2.49 7.59
C ARG A 131 14.52 3.62 6.64
N PHE A 132 13.40 4.29 6.88
CA PHE A 132 12.81 5.27 5.96
C PHE A 132 12.84 6.71 6.49
N HIS A 133 13.47 6.95 7.65
CA HIS A 133 13.65 8.27 8.24
C HIS A 133 12.31 9.03 8.37
N CYS A 134 11.33 8.35 8.93
CA CYS A 134 9.99 8.86 9.21
C CYS A 134 9.62 8.59 10.66
N CYS A 135 8.58 9.24 11.18
CA CYS A 135 8.13 9.02 12.55
C CYS A 135 6.61 8.96 12.62
N GLY A 136 6.08 7.94 13.30
CA GLY A 136 4.64 7.69 13.40
C GLY A 136 3.99 7.30 12.07
N LEU A 137 2.71 7.00 12.10
CA LEU A 137 1.96 6.51 10.94
C LEU A 137 1.30 7.64 10.15
N PHE A 138 0.55 8.53 10.81
CA PHE A 138 -0.22 9.60 10.17
C PHE A 138 -0.02 10.97 10.83
N ASN A 139 0.21 11.04 12.14
CA ASN A 139 0.39 12.29 12.89
C ASN A 139 1.84 12.61 13.25
N GLY A 140 2.82 11.97 12.62
CA GLY A 140 4.21 12.21 12.99
C GLY A 140 4.52 11.61 14.37
N TYR A 141 5.42 12.24 15.12
CA TYR A 141 5.71 11.83 16.50
C TYR A 141 4.49 11.78 17.43
N ARG A 142 3.43 12.53 17.14
CA ARG A 142 2.20 12.60 17.96
C ARG A 142 1.36 11.33 17.93
N ASP A 143 1.66 10.39 17.03
CA ASP A 143 1.05 9.05 17.10
C ASP A 143 1.60 8.24 18.29
N TRP A 144 2.79 8.61 18.78
CA TRP A 144 3.36 8.14 20.03
C TRP A 144 2.84 9.06 21.14
N GLN A 145 2.18 8.50 22.15
CA GLN A 145 1.54 9.28 23.22
C GLN A 145 2.60 9.93 24.12
N ASP A 146 3.19 9.14 25.02
CA ASP A 146 4.10 9.64 26.06
C ASP A 146 5.58 9.35 25.73
N GLU A 147 5.86 8.28 25.00
CA GLU A 147 7.23 7.82 24.74
C GLU A 147 7.46 7.66 23.23
N VAL A 148 8.24 8.58 22.66
CA VAL A 148 8.66 8.51 21.26
C VAL A 148 9.89 7.59 21.16
N PRO A 149 9.85 6.52 20.35
CA PRO A 149 10.93 5.55 20.28
C PRO A 149 12.17 6.14 19.61
N ASP A 150 13.34 5.62 19.97
CA ASP A 150 14.64 6.05 19.42
C ASP A 150 14.74 5.90 17.89
N SER A 151 13.92 5.02 17.30
CA SER A 151 13.80 4.84 15.85
C SER A 151 13.33 6.11 15.12
N CYS A 152 12.68 7.04 15.82
CA CYS A 152 12.29 8.35 15.30
C CYS A 152 13.39 9.41 15.37
N ASN A 153 14.52 9.14 16.03
CA ASN A 153 15.55 10.15 16.24
C ASN A 153 16.16 10.60 14.91
N CYS A 154 16.17 11.92 14.73
CA CYS A 154 16.86 12.55 13.61
C CYS A 154 18.33 12.78 13.95
N VAL A 155 19.23 12.21 13.13
CA VAL A 155 20.69 12.21 13.37
C VAL A 155 21.33 13.58 13.03
N ASN A 156 20.68 14.42 12.22
CA ASN A 156 21.22 15.73 11.79
C ASN A 156 20.15 16.86 11.78
N PRO A 157 19.72 17.37 12.96
CA PRO A 157 18.69 18.40 13.05
C PRO A 157 19.05 19.76 12.42
N ASN A 158 20.35 20.03 12.19
CA ASN A 158 20.83 21.32 11.68
C ASN A 158 21.19 21.30 10.19
N ALA A 159 21.10 20.14 9.53
CA ALA A 159 21.51 19.98 8.13
C ALA A 159 20.34 19.68 7.18
N ASP A 160 19.14 19.40 7.71
CA ASP A 160 18.04 18.84 6.93
C ASP A 160 16.68 19.43 7.35
N ASP A 161 15.89 19.90 6.37
CA ASP A 161 14.52 20.45 6.56
C ASP A 161 13.50 19.35 6.96
N THR A 162 13.99 18.13 7.22
CA THR A 162 13.22 16.91 7.45
C THR A 162 13.03 16.60 8.94
N CYS A 163 13.55 17.45 9.83
CA CYS A 163 13.51 17.23 11.28
C CYS A 163 12.72 18.30 12.02
N GLU A 164 11.97 17.90 13.04
CA GLU A 164 11.19 18.76 13.92
C GLU A 164 11.62 18.50 15.37
N MET A 165 11.67 19.54 16.21
CA MET A 165 11.94 19.39 17.64
C MET A 165 10.65 19.14 18.41
N ILE A 166 10.69 18.21 19.35
CA ILE A 166 9.60 18.01 20.30
C ILE A 166 9.60 19.20 21.29
N PRO A 167 8.47 19.86 21.58
CA PRO A 167 8.45 21.01 22.47
C PRO A 167 8.80 20.67 23.94
N GLU A 168 8.51 19.45 24.36
CA GLU A 168 8.59 18.99 25.75
C GLU A 168 9.85 18.17 26.07
N SER A 169 10.46 17.53 25.06
CA SER A 169 11.76 16.85 25.15
C SER A 169 12.68 17.49 24.12
N SER A 170 13.91 17.87 24.49
CA SER A 170 14.90 18.48 23.56
C SER A 170 15.42 17.51 22.48
N GLN A 171 14.58 16.57 22.05
CA GLN A 171 14.79 15.50 21.09
C GLN A 171 14.32 15.98 19.71
N SER A 172 15.18 15.78 18.71
CA SER A 172 14.84 16.03 17.30
C SER A 172 14.35 14.74 16.64
N VAL A 173 13.21 14.82 15.98
CA VAL A 173 12.55 13.67 15.33
C VAL A 173 12.25 13.95 13.86
N TRP A 174 12.06 12.89 13.08
CA TRP A 174 11.65 13.03 11.67
C TRP A 174 10.26 13.68 11.55
N SER A 175 10.15 14.72 10.72
CA SER A 175 8.92 15.48 10.52
C SER A 175 7.90 14.75 9.63
N GLN A 176 8.38 13.83 8.78
CA GLN A 176 7.54 13.09 7.83
C GLN A 176 6.87 11.87 8.49
N PRO A 177 5.55 11.68 8.32
CA PRO A 177 4.86 10.48 8.77
C PRO A 177 5.10 9.30 7.82
N CYS A 178 5.26 8.10 8.37
CA CYS A 178 5.58 6.89 7.60
C CYS A 178 4.46 6.42 6.67
N GLY A 179 3.19 6.73 6.99
CA GLY A 179 2.04 6.30 6.21
C GLY A 179 2.03 6.88 4.79
N LEU A 180 2.49 8.11 4.59
CA LEU A 180 2.60 8.71 3.26
C LEU A 180 3.66 8.01 2.42
N ILE A 181 4.85 7.81 3.00
CA ILE A 181 5.95 7.11 2.36
C ILE A 181 5.48 5.71 1.95
N PHE A 182 4.80 5.01 2.86
CA PHE A 182 4.22 3.71 2.58
C PHE A 182 3.23 3.75 1.41
N ILE A 183 2.27 4.68 1.39
CA ILE A 183 1.29 4.82 0.29
C ILE A 183 2.00 5.06 -1.05
N GLU A 184 3.04 5.89 -1.08
CA GLU A 184 3.77 6.17 -2.31
C GLU A 184 4.54 4.98 -2.82
N TYR A 185 5.23 4.26 -1.93
CA TYR A 185 5.88 3.00 -2.29
C TYR A 185 4.88 2.01 -2.87
N VAL A 186 3.70 1.88 -2.25
CA VAL A 186 2.62 1.03 -2.77
C VAL A 186 2.17 1.48 -4.16
N LEU A 187 1.98 2.79 -4.39
CA LEU A 187 1.60 3.30 -5.71
C LEU A 187 2.66 3.01 -6.78
N VAL A 188 3.94 3.19 -6.46
CA VAL A 188 5.05 2.89 -7.39
C VAL A 188 5.11 1.40 -7.72
N ILE A 189 5.00 0.53 -6.71
CA ILE A 189 4.97 -0.93 -6.91
C ILE A 189 3.77 -1.32 -7.78
N MET A 190 2.60 -0.76 -7.52
CA MET A 190 1.39 -1.03 -8.32
C MET A 190 1.55 -0.62 -9.78
N ILE A 191 2.14 0.56 -10.05
CA ILE A 191 2.44 1.00 -11.42
C ILE A 191 3.39 0.01 -12.10
N ALA A 192 4.47 -0.39 -11.42
CA ALA A 192 5.46 -1.32 -11.97
C ALA A 192 4.85 -2.69 -12.28
N VAL A 193 4.02 -3.22 -11.39
CA VAL A 193 3.30 -4.49 -11.58
C VAL A 193 2.32 -4.40 -12.75
N CYS A 194 1.46 -3.37 -12.78
CA CYS A 194 0.47 -3.21 -13.85
C CYS A 194 1.14 -3.05 -15.22
N PHE A 195 2.21 -2.27 -15.31
CA PHE A 195 2.96 -2.09 -16.55
C PHE A 195 3.63 -3.39 -17.01
N SER A 196 4.23 -4.13 -16.07
CA SER A 196 4.87 -5.42 -16.37
C SER A 196 3.84 -6.45 -16.85
N LEU A 197 2.68 -6.55 -16.20
CA LEU A 197 1.61 -7.46 -16.60
C LEU A 197 0.97 -7.06 -17.93
N ALA A 198 0.82 -5.77 -18.20
CA ALA A 198 0.35 -5.26 -19.49
C ALA A 198 1.34 -5.60 -20.61
N ALA A 199 2.64 -5.46 -20.38
CA ALA A 199 3.67 -5.85 -21.34
C ALA A 199 3.71 -7.38 -21.56
N LEU A 200 3.27 -8.16 -20.57
CA LEU A 200 3.17 -9.62 -20.63
C LEU A 200 1.87 -10.14 -21.30
N ALA A 201 0.87 -9.29 -21.52
CA ALA A 201 -0.45 -9.65 -22.09
C ALA A 201 -0.52 -9.30 -23.58
#